data_AF-A0A0P7X169-F1
#
_entry.id   AF-A0A0P7X169-F1
#
_cell.length_a   1.000
_cell.length_b   1.000
_cell.length_c   1.000
_cell.angle_alpha   90.00
_cell.angle_beta   90.00
_cell.angle_gamma   90.00
#
_symmetry.space_group_name_H-M   'P 1'
#
loop_
_entity.id
_entity.type
_entity.pdbx_description
1 polymer ?
#
loop_
_entity_poly.entity_id
_entity_poly.type
_entity_poly.pdbx_seq_one_letter_code
_entity_poly.pdbx_strand_id
1 'polypeptide(L)' 'MELELTSEEESKDRFFKSLAAISEEMVDAHGKDFAMGALVLAARWIAEGKFGKTKDTIN' A
#
# COMPACT_ATOMS: atom_id res chain seq x y z
N MET A 1 -22.87 -3.00 -22.58
CA MET A 1 -21.81 -2.61 -23.53
C MET A 1 -20.81 -1.80 -22.75
N GLU A 2 -19.91 -2.50 -22.07
CA GLU A 2 -18.55 -2.83 -22.57
C GLU A 2 -17.66 -1.59 -22.46
N LEU A 3 -16.95 -1.47 -21.34
CA LEU A 3 -15.58 -1.96 -21.11
C LEU A 3 -14.58 -0.93 -21.65
N GLU A 4 -14.36 0.11 -20.87
CA GLU A 4 -12.99 0.57 -20.71
C GLU A 4 -12.61 0.20 -19.29
N LEU A 5 -11.82 -0.86 -19.14
CA LEU A 5 -10.93 -0.96 -17.99
C LEU A 5 -10.02 0.26 -18.12
N THR A 6 -10.48 1.39 -17.59
CA THR A 6 -9.80 2.67 -17.76
C THR A 6 -8.37 2.46 -17.28
N SER A 7 -7.39 3.14 -17.88
CA SER A 7 -5.97 3.02 -17.46
C SER A 7 -5.76 3.12 -15.94
N GLU A 8 -6.69 3.74 -15.21
CA GLU A 8 -6.73 3.73 -13.75
C GLU A 8 -6.99 2.37 -13.13
N GLU A 9 -7.90 1.55 -13.65
CA GLU A 9 -8.21 0.22 -13.11
C GLU A 9 -7.02 -0.72 -13.29
N GLU A 10 -6.36 -0.70 -14.45
CA GLU A 10 -5.12 -1.45 -14.65
C GLU A 10 -4.00 -0.98 -13.72
N SER A 11 -3.89 0.33 -13.50
CA SER A 11 -2.91 0.90 -12.58
C SER A 11 -3.18 0.44 -11.14
N LYS A 12 -4.44 0.54 -10.69
CA LYS A 12 -4.88 0.09 -9.37
C LYS A 12 -4.60 -1.41 -9.20
N ASP A 13 -4.97 -2.24 -10.18
CA ASP A 13 -4.74 -3.68 -10.14
C ASP A 13 -3.26 -4.04 -10.01
N ARG A 14 -2.35 -3.33 -10.72
CA ARG A 14 -0.90 -3.50 -10.53
C ARG A 14 -0.46 -3.19 -9.12
N PHE A 15 -0.96 -2.11 -8.51
CA PHE A 15 -0.63 -1.79 -7.11
C PHE A 15 -1.20 -2.83 -6.14
N PHE A 16 -2.42 -3.32 -6.37
CA PHE A 16 -3.00 -4.39 -5.57
C PHE A 16 -2.18 -5.68 -5.64
N LYS A 17 -1.73 -6.07 -6.84
CA LYS A 17 -0.85 -7.23 -7.02
C LYS A 17 0.48 -7.08 -6.29
N SER A 18 1.13 -5.93 -6.40
CA SER A 18 2.37 -5.65 -5.67
C SER A 18 2.18 -5.66 -4.16
N LEU A 19 1.08 -5.07 -3.67
CA LEU A 19 0.73 -5.10 -2.25
C LEU A 19 0.48 -6.53 -1.76
N ALA A 20 -0.22 -7.35 -2.55
CA ALA A 20 -0.44 -8.75 -2.23
C ALA A 20 0.88 -9.52 -2.13
N ALA A 21 1.78 -9.37 -3.11
CA ALA A 21 3.08 -10.05 -3.12
C ALA A 21 3.94 -9.67 -1.90
N ILE A 22 4.01 -8.38 -1.56
CA ILE A 22 4.73 -7.91 -0.37
C ILE A 22 4.07 -8.43 0.91
N SER A 23 2.73 -8.48 0.95
CA SER A 23 2.00 -9.01 2.09
C SER A 23 2.32 -10.49 2.31
N GLU A 24 2.36 -11.29 1.23
CA GLU A 24 2.75 -12.71 1.29
C GLU A 24 4.19 -12.88 1.76
N GLU A 25 5.13 -12.11 1.23
CA GLU A 25 6.54 -12.14 1.67
C GLU A 25 6.67 -11.82 3.18
N MET A 26 5.91 -10.83 3.66
CA MET A 26 5.88 -10.47 5.07
C MET A 26 5.23 -11.55 5.96
N VAL A 27 4.20 -12.23 5.45
CA VAL A 27 3.56 -13.36 6.15
C VAL A 27 4.55 -14.53 6.25
N ASP A 28 5.25 -14.85 5.18
CA ASP A 28 6.21 -15.96 5.14
C ASP A 28 7.43 -15.69 6.05
N ALA A 29 7.92 -14.46 6.09
CA ALA A 29 9.08 -14.09 6.89
C ALA A 29 8.79 -13.90 8.40
N HIS A 30 7.63 -13.33 8.73
CA HIS A 30 7.35 -12.84 10.10
C HIS A 30 5.99 -13.27 10.66
N GLY A 31 5.15 -13.91 9.86
CA GLY A 31 3.81 -14.34 10.23
C GLY A 31 2.72 -13.32 9.91
N LYS A 32 1.49 -13.84 9.86
CA LYS A 32 0.30 -13.09 9.44
C LYS A 32 -0.02 -11.86 10.30
N ASP A 33 0.18 -11.96 11.61
CA ASP A 33 -0.14 -10.87 12.54
C ASP A 33 0.76 -9.65 12.32
N PHE A 34 2.04 -9.90 12.00
CA PHE A 34 2.99 -8.85 11.66
C PHE A 34 2.61 -8.18 10.34
N ALA A 35 2.34 -8.96 9.29
CA ALA A 35 1.97 -8.43 7.98
C ALA A 35 0.72 -7.55 8.05
N MET A 36 -0.32 -8.03 8.73
CA MET A 36 -1.56 -7.29 8.94
C MET A 36 -1.33 -6.00 9.74
N GLY A 37 -0.56 -6.05 10.83
CA GLY A 37 -0.23 -4.87 11.63
C GLY A 37 0.52 -3.80 10.85
N ALA A 38 1.50 -4.21 10.03
CA ALA A 38 2.26 -3.30 9.19
C ALA A 38 1.41 -2.62 8.10
N LEU A 39 0.51 -3.37 7.45
CA LEU A 39 -0.42 -2.81 6.46
C LEU A 39 -1.41 -1.83 7.10
N VAL A 40 -1.93 -2.14 8.29
CA VAL A 40 -2.79 -1.22 9.05
C VAL A 40 -2.03 0.06 9.44
N LEU A 41 -0.77 -0.06 9.85
CA LEU A 41 0.07 1.09 10.17
C LEU A 41 0.35 1.94 8.92
N ALA A 42 0.64 1.31 7.78
CA ALA A 42 0.79 1.98 6.50
C ALA A 42 -0.50 2.73 6.12
N ALA A 43 -1.65 2.06 6.17
CA ALA A 43 -2.96 2.66 5.91
C ALA A 43 -3.25 3.88 6.82
N ARG A 44 -2.95 3.75 8.12
CA ARG A 44 -3.04 4.85 9.08
C ARG A 44 -2.13 6.01 8.71
N TRP A 45 -0.90 5.71 8.28
CA TRP A 45 0.05 6.74 7.85
C TRP A 45 -0.47 7.53 6.63
N ILE A 46 -1.14 6.84 5.69
CA ILE A 46 -1.84 7.47 4.55
C ILE A 46 -2.96 8.37 5.04
N ALA A 47 -3.83 7.86 5.91
CA ALA A 47 -4.97 8.59 6.44
C ALA A 47 -4.57 9.83 7.27
N GLU A 48 -3.43 9.76 7.96
CA GLU A 48 -2.86 10.90 8.70
C GLU A 48 -2.23 11.97 7.79
N GLY A 49 -2.19 11.77 6.46
CA GLY A 49 -1.73 12.78 5.50
C GLY A 49 -0.24 13.13 5.64
N LYS A 50 0.56 12.24 6.25
CA LYS A 50 2.00 12.43 6.45
C LYS A 50 2.82 12.08 5.20
N PHE A 51 2.19 11.83 4.04
CA PHE A 51 2.89 11.79 2.76
C PHE A 51 3.43 13.19 2.44
N GLY A 52 4.75 13.35 2.49
CA GLY A 52 5.44 14.59 2.10
C GLY A 52 5.94 15.49 3.24
N LYS A 53 5.60 15.23 4.51
CA LYS A 53 6.06 16.07 5.64
C LYS A 53 7.46 15.76 6.18
N THR A 54 8.19 14.80 5.60
CA THR A 54 9.56 14.49 6.01
C THR A 54 10.62 15.44 5.42
N LYS A 55 10.23 16.46 4.63
CA LYS A 55 11.18 17.37 3.96
C LYS A 55 11.16 18.85 4.38
N ASP A 56 10.26 19.28 5.28
CA ASP A 56 10.07 20.70 5.59
C ASP A 56 10.26 21.05 7.09
N THR A 57 11.26 20.47 7.77
CA THR A 57 11.61 20.94 9.13
C THR A 57 13.10 20.82 9.46
N ILE A 58 13.97 21.21 8.52
CA ILE A 58 15.34 21.63 8.85
C ILE A 58 15.71 22.80 7.95
N ASN A 59 15.27 24.01 8.29
CA ASN A 59 15.93 25.27 7.90
C ASN A 59 15.71 26.31 9.00
#